data_AF-A0A933WI96-F1
#
_entry.id   AF-A0A933WI96-F1
#
_cell.length_a   1.000
_cell.length_b   1.000
_cell.length_c   1.000
_cell.angle_alpha   90.00
_cell.angle_beta   90.00
_cell.angle_gamma   90.00
#
_symmetry.space_group_name_H-M   'P 1'
#
loop_
_entity.id
_entity.type
_entity.pdbx_description
1 polymer ?
#
loop_
_entity_poly.entity_id
_entity_poly.type
_entity_poly.pdbx_seq_one_letter_code
_entity_poly.pdbx_strand_id
1 'polypeptide(L)'
;MSLPVNCHRVCLWLSRGEAEDASWPARILAAAHLAWCPHCRRYRLQLELIGDAARLSRAHLADPERVRDLQTRILRRLLSGGGGPG
;
A
#
# COMPACT_ATOMS: atom_id res chain seq x y z
N MET A 1 -20.50 15.45 -18.42
CA MET A 1 -20.31 15.81 -16.99
C MET A 1 -20.00 14.53 -16.22
N SER A 2 -18.72 14.21 -16.04
CA SER A 2 -18.29 12.96 -15.40
C SER A 2 -18.39 13.09 -13.88
N LEU A 3 -19.12 12.18 -13.23
CA LEU A 3 -19.29 12.17 -11.77
C LEU A 3 -17.90 12.16 -11.08
N PRO A 4 -17.59 13.11 -10.16
CA PRO A 4 -16.20 13.49 -9.93
C PRO A 4 -15.37 12.49 -9.11
N VAL A 5 -16.01 11.55 -8.40
CA VAL A 5 -15.35 10.60 -7.50
C VAL A 5 -16.03 9.23 -7.58
N ASN A 6 -15.29 8.22 -8.02
CA ASN A 6 -15.70 6.81 -8.04
C ASN A 6 -14.70 5.97 -7.24
N CYS A 7 -15.06 4.72 -6.92
CA CYS A 7 -14.24 3.83 -6.10
C CYS A 7 -12.80 3.68 -6.65
N HIS A 8 -12.65 3.54 -7.96
CA HIS A 8 -11.33 3.39 -8.60
C HIS A 8 -10.43 4.60 -8.35
N ARG A 9 -10.96 5.82 -8.50
CA ARG A 9 -10.21 7.05 -8.25
C ARG A 9 -9.84 7.21 -6.78
N VAL A 10 -10.76 6.86 -5.86
CA VAL A 10 -10.49 6.88 -4.41
C VAL A 10 -9.40 5.87 -4.04
N CYS A 11 -9.46 4.65 -4.58
CA CYS A 11 -8.43 3.65 -4.35
C CYS A 11 -7.05 4.09 -4.86
N LEU A 12 -6.98 4.72 -6.04
CA LEU A 12 -5.74 5.27 -6.57
C LEU A 12 -5.18 6.39 -5.69
N TRP A 13 -6.01 7.31 -5.21
CA TRP A 13 -5.56 8.37 -4.30
C TRP A 13 -5.07 7.82 -2.97
N LEU A 14 -5.76 6.82 -2.41
CA LEU A 14 -5.36 6.16 -1.17
C LEU A 14 -4.03 5.42 -1.32
N SER A 15 -3.81 4.69 -2.42
CA SER A 15 -2.59 3.89 -2.61
C SER A 15 -1.35 4.73 -2.85
N ARG A 16 -1.51 5.94 -3.41
CA ARG A 16 -0.40 6.84 -3.70
C ARG A 16 -0.08 7.84 -2.60
N GLY A 17 -0.91 7.94 -1.57
CA GLY A 17 -0.79 8.99 -0.54
C GLY A 17 -1.17 10.40 -1.05
N GLU A 18 -1.61 10.52 -2.30
CA GLU A 18 -1.99 11.79 -2.96
C GLU A 18 -3.25 12.43 -2.35
N ALA A 19 -3.93 11.76 -1.42
CA ALA A 19 -5.10 12.31 -0.73
C ALA A 19 -4.75 13.57 0.09
N GLU A 20 -3.52 13.72 0.55
CA GLU A 20 -3.07 14.88 1.33
C GLU A 20 -2.71 16.08 0.42
N ASP A 21 -2.19 15.80 -0.77
CA ASP A 21 -1.79 16.79 -1.80
C ASP A 21 -2.95 17.21 -2.72
N ALA A 22 -4.10 16.56 -2.62
CA ALA A 22 -5.28 16.88 -3.41
C ALA A 22 -5.90 18.23 -3.00
N SER A 23 -6.51 18.92 -3.97
CA SER A 23 -7.26 20.16 -3.72
C SER A 23 -8.35 19.94 -2.67
N TRP A 24 -8.60 20.94 -1.83
CA TRP A 24 -9.55 20.87 -0.72
C TRP A 24 -10.94 20.28 -1.09
N PRO A 25 -11.54 20.64 -2.25
CA PRO A 25 -12.81 20.05 -2.69
C PRO A 25 -12.72 18.54 -2.98
N ALA A 26 -11.60 18.08 -3.54
CA ALA A 26 -11.37 16.68 -3.84
C ALA A 26 -11.25 15.84 -2.55
N ARG A 27 -10.64 16.41 -1.50
CA ARG A 27 -10.53 15.78 -0.18
C ARG A 27 -11.90 15.58 0.46
N ILE A 28 -12.78 16.57 0.37
CA ILE A 28 -14.16 16.44 0.89
C ILE A 28 -14.92 15.34 0.15
N LEU A 29 -14.87 15.32 -1.18
CA LEU A 29 -15.59 14.33 -1.97
C LEU A 29 -15.07 12.91 -1.69
N ALA A 30 -13.75 12.73 -1.52
CA ALA A 30 -13.18 11.45 -1.12
C ALA A 30 -13.62 11.04 0.29
N ALA A 31 -13.65 11.97 1.25
CA ALA A 31 -14.13 11.71 2.60
C ALA A 31 -15.62 11.31 2.61
N ALA A 32 -16.45 12.01 1.85
CA ALA A 32 -17.86 11.68 1.67
C ALA A 32 -18.03 10.29 1.04
N HIS A 33 -17.22 9.95 0.03
CA HIS A 33 -17.23 8.63 -0.58
C HIS A 33 -16.83 7.53 0.42
N LEU A 34 -15.81 7.74 1.25
CA LEU A 34 -15.40 6.79 2.29
C LEU A 34 -16.44 6.61 3.41
N ALA A 35 -17.23 7.65 3.67
CA ALA A 35 -18.34 7.58 4.62
C ALA A 35 -19.43 6.62 4.11
N TRP A 36 -19.73 6.63 2.82
CA TRP A 36 -20.82 5.85 2.22
C TRP A 36 -20.41 4.52 1.57
N CYS A 37 -19.16 4.37 1.11
CA CYS A 37 -18.71 3.18 0.40
C CYS A 37 -17.97 2.21 1.34
N PRO A 38 -18.58 1.06 1.70
CA PRO A 38 -17.95 0.10 2.60
C PRO A 38 -16.69 -0.56 1.99
N HIS A 39 -16.64 -0.71 0.67
CA HIS A 39 -15.49 -1.27 -0.03
C HIS A 39 -14.25 -0.37 0.09
N CYS A 40 -14.41 0.92 -0.16
CA CYS A 40 -13.31 1.88 -0.04
C CYS A 40 -12.85 2.03 1.42
N ARG A 41 -13.77 1.94 2.39
CA ARG A 41 -13.42 1.92 3.82
C ARG A 41 -12.57 0.69 4.18
N ARG A 42 -12.96 -0.50 3.71
CA ARG A 42 -12.19 -1.73 3.92
C ARG A 42 -10.81 -1.65 3.27
N TYR A 43 -10.73 -1.12 2.05
CA TYR A 43 -9.47 -0.93 1.35
C TYR A 43 -8.52 0.01 2.10
N ARG A 44 -9.05 1.12 2.66
CA ARG A 44 -8.25 2.02 3.50
C ARG A 44 -7.67 1.32 4.73
N LEU A 45 -8.49 0.54 5.44
CA LEU A 45 -8.04 -0.27 6.58
C LEU A 45 -6.94 -1.27 6.19
N GLN A 46 -7.04 -1.90 5.01
CA GLN A 46 -6.00 -2.81 4.52
C GLN A 46 -4.68 -2.07 4.29
N LEU A 47 -4.72 -0.87 3.70
CA LEU A 47 -3.52 -0.05 3.51
C LEU A 47 -2.91 0.40 4.84
N GLU A 48 -3.73 0.78 5.82
CA GLU A 48 -3.28 1.12 7.18
C GLU A 48 -2.56 -0.07 7.83
N LEU A 49 -3.15 -1.27 7.78
CA LEU A 49 -2.56 -2.50 8.30
C LEU A 49 -1.24 -2.87 7.61
N ILE A 50 -1.18 -2.75 6.28
CA ILE A 50 0.07 -2.98 5.52
C ILE A 50 1.13 -1.95 5.93
N GLY A 51 0.74 -0.68 6.09
CA GLY A 51 1.63 0.38 6.54
C GLY A 51 2.16 0.16 7.96
N ASP A 52 1.31 -0.29 8.89
CA ASP A 52 1.71 -0.64 10.25
C ASP A 52 2.64 -1.84 10.28
N ALA A 53 2.31 -2.90 9.56
CA ALA A 53 3.17 -4.07 9.43
C ALA A 53 4.53 -3.69 8.82
N ALA A 54 4.54 -2.82 7.82
CA ALA A 54 5.77 -2.31 7.21
C ALA A 54 6.59 -1.46 8.18
N ARG A 55 5.96 -0.60 9.01
CA ARG A 55 6.66 0.19 10.04
C ARG A 55 7.26 -0.68 11.14
N LEU A 56 6.51 -1.66 11.62
CA LEU A 56 6.99 -2.64 12.62
C LEU A 56 8.16 -3.45 12.04
N SER A 57 8.04 -3.88 10.78
CA SER A 57 9.12 -4.55 10.07
C SER A 57 10.31 -3.62 9.86
N ARG A 58 10.09 -2.32 9.59
CA ARG A 58 11.17 -1.32 9.45
C ARG A 58 11.95 -1.14 10.74
N ALA A 59 11.30 -1.14 11.90
CA ALA A 59 12.02 -1.12 13.19
C ALA A 59 12.90 -2.38 13.36
N HIS A 60 12.48 -3.52 12.82
CA HIS A 60 13.23 -4.76 12.82
C HIS A 60 14.33 -4.83 11.73
N LEU A 61 14.12 -4.13 10.61
CA LEU A 61 15.03 -3.95 9.47
C LEU A 61 15.93 -2.71 9.63
N ALA A 62 15.81 -1.96 10.73
CA ALA A 62 16.70 -0.85 11.05
C ALA A 62 18.11 -1.34 11.38
N ASP A 63 18.29 -2.66 11.58
CA ASP A 63 19.56 -3.33 11.61
C ASP A 63 20.04 -3.63 10.17
N PRO A 64 21.04 -2.88 9.66
CA PRO A 64 21.56 -3.08 8.30
C PRO A 64 22.12 -4.49 8.06
N GLU A 65 22.54 -5.22 9.11
CA GLU A 65 22.98 -6.61 8.96
C GLU A 65 21.80 -7.55 8.67
N ARG A 66 20.65 -7.36 9.35
CA ARG A 66 19.43 -8.15 9.09
C ARG A 66 18.87 -7.93 7.70
N VAL A 67 19.00 -6.72 7.16
CA VAL A 67 18.62 -6.40 5.77
C VAL A 67 19.53 -7.13 4.79
N ARG A 68 20.85 -7.13 5.00
CA ARG A 68 21.80 -7.89 4.17
C ARG A 68 21.50 -9.38 4.20
N ASP A 69 21.22 -9.93 5.38
CA ASP A 69 20.86 -11.35 5.53
C ASP A 69 19.55 -11.72 4.83
N LEU A 70 18.56 -10.83 4.85
CA LEU A 70 17.33 -11.02 4.11
C LEU A 70 17.58 -10.97 2.59
N GLN A 71 18.36 -9.99 2.13
CA GLN A 71 18.77 -9.88 0.72
C GLN A 71 19.52 -11.12 0.24
N THR A 72 20.51 -11.61 1.00
CA THR A 72 21.25 -12.83 0.67
C THR A 72 20.34 -14.06 0.59
N ARG A 73 19.35 -14.17 1.50
CA ARG A 73 18.37 -15.28 1.45
C ARG A 73 17.45 -15.21 0.23
N ILE A 74 16.97 -14.02 -0.13
CA ILE A 74 16.13 -13.81 -1.33
C ILE A 74 16.94 -14.12 -2.58
N LEU A 75 18.15 -13.56 -2.71
CA LEU A 75 19.03 -13.81 -3.85
C LEU A 75 19.38 -15.30 -3.97
N ARG A 76 19.70 -15.97 -2.86
CA ARG A 76 19.94 -17.41 -2.86
C ARG A 76 18.71 -18.18 -3.36
N ARG A 77 17.50 -17.85 -2.91
CA ARG A 77 16.28 -18.52 -3.40
C ARG A 77 16.01 -18.27 -4.88
N LEU A 78 16.25 -17.06 -5.38
CA LEU A 78 16.04 -16.75 -6.80
C LEU A 78 17.08 -17.45 -7.69
N LEU A 79 18.34 -17.51 -7.24
CA LEU A 79 19.42 -18.19 -7.95
C LEU A 79 19.31 -19.72 -7.86
N SER A 80 18.85 -20.25 -6.73
CA SER A 80 18.63 -21.69 -6.53
C SER A 80 17.28 -22.17 -7.08
N GLY A 81 16.32 -21.26 -7.30
CA GLY A 81 14.97 -21.55 -7.80
C GLY A 81 14.82 -21.42 -9.33
N GLY A 82 15.89 -21.12 -10.06
CA GLY A 82 15.92 -21.11 -11.53
C GLY A 82 15.89 -22.50 -12.18
N GLY A 83 15.74 -23.57 -11.40
CA GLY A 83 15.54 -24.94 -11.87
C GLY A 83 14.17 -25.46 -11.42
N GLY A 84 13.09 -25.01 -12.06
CA GLY A 84 11.82 -25.72 -12.00
C GLY A 84 11.90 -27.01 -12.83
N PRO A 85 11.44 -28.17 -12.33
CA PRO A 85 11.27 -29.36 -13.16
C PRO A 85 10.02 -29.24 -14.03
N GLY A 86 10.16 -29.55 -15.33
CA GLY A 86 9.15 -30.14 -16.25
C GLY A 86 7.78 -29.49 -16.34
#